data_AF-A0A2H9R3Q3-F1
#
_entry.id   AF-A0A2H9R3Q3-F1
#
_cell.length_a   1.000
_cell.length_b   1.000
_cell.length_c   1.000
_cell.angle_alpha   90.00
_cell.angle_beta   90.00
_cell.angle_gamma   90.00
#
_symmetry.space_group_name_H-M   'P 1'
#
loop_
_entity.id
_entity.type
_entity.pdbx_description
1 polymer ?
#
loop_
_entity_poly.entity_id
_entity_poly.type
_entity_poly.pdbx_seq_one_letter_code
_entity_poly.pdbx_strand_id
1 'polypeptide(L)'
;ISPGTQDFDIVDLYGYETDSVKKAGKEGLDAGFIQYGQDANCWTAAGCGEYICKGSPYCVENGLGVESSSWADTRIPKVVGMVKEVYPDGMFIAYFTDKPANGTLSFYGADNTCKASSLNDTVNDPGIGNDDIKTYKLWHLGEIYNDGGVESLDYDLANDTAYYYKIKVCDDAGKCGESKCSNFTTESNTDCSFCKFVSKIKAPTGWNVYYDLDADGDYEHWQGHVLGLDDGMFTNYTSGRRANILMNTSDGTAYLEFINVTLTKTGMNPKIRDVSTAGDMKNGTTTDSSGNDVGYVGMIDDTRDKIVNNLYPRICRIKIPSDGTCNALWHCDDDGENCVDRSGNATSIENGTAASNGTNYCIWQIPYCEFSVWASGEPGTVSSPAPTSSSSGGGGGAGGGSITAYAVKLWLALYPETPVSWEINKTNIAVTQINISVNNQARTVKLTVSNLSTKPGDVSMPWGDVYQYLNITPQNIENINLKSVKIKFNVEKSWLSSNNIDGNTVALNRYTNGVWNRLATNKFSEDINSIAYQAEVPGFSYFAITGEEKEQVRPAAEAATTTTPSGVTTTLPPAAGLAREGSNKIIIGLVVLSLIALALVISGLRKNKAIPRSNRLEKRI
;
A
#
# COMPACT_ATOMS: atom_id res chain seq x y z
N ILE A 1 -35.64 -14.48 31.10
CA ILE A 1 -36.56 -13.96 30.07
C ILE A 1 -36.94 -15.14 29.20
N SER A 2 -38.22 -15.32 28.88
CA SER A 2 -38.74 -16.44 28.09
C SER A 2 -38.24 -16.36 26.63
N PRO A 3 -37.72 -17.43 26.03
CA PRO A 3 -37.34 -17.43 24.61
C PRO A 3 -38.55 -17.07 23.73
N GLY A 4 -38.45 -16.02 22.93
CA GLY A 4 -39.51 -15.55 22.02
C GLY A 4 -40.18 -14.22 22.40
N THR A 5 -39.80 -13.61 23.52
CA THR A 5 -40.17 -12.21 23.85
C THR A 5 -39.03 -11.26 23.46
N GLN A 6 -39.37 -10.16 22.79
CA GLN A 6 -38.46 -9.07 22.40
C GLN A 6 -37.51 -8.71 23.56
N ASP A 7 -36.20 -8.85 23.36
CA ASP A 7 -35.22 -8.67 24.42
C ASP A 7 -34.62 -7.26 24.43
N PHE A 8 -34.52 -6.62 23.25
CA PHE A 8 -34.00 -5.25 23.12
C PHE A 8 -34.53 -4.49 21.90
N ASP A 9 -34.42 -3.17 21.96
CA ASP A 9 -34.67 -2.26 20.84
C ASP A 9 -33.38 -1.98 20.07
N ILE A 10 -33.50 -1.87 18.74
CA ILE A 10 -32.42 -1.36 17.89
C ILE A 10 -32.47 0.16 17.98
N VAL A 11 -31.43 0.75 18.55
CA VAL A 11 -31.28 2.19 18.67
C VAL A 11 -30.01 2.57 17.91
N ASP A 12 -30.04 3.62 17.09
CA ASP A 12 -28.82 4.02 16.38
C ASP A 12 -27.74 4.54 17.35
N LEU A 13 -26.56 4.80 16.79
CA LEU A 13 -25.39 5.31 17.51
C LEU A 13 -25.73 6.51 18.42
N TYR A 14 -26.60 7.41 17.97
CA TYR A 14 -26.98 8.63 18.68
C TYR A 14 -28.05 8.40 19.75
N GLY A 15 -29.00 7.49 19.52
CA GLY A 15 -30.00 7.16 20.52
C GLY A 15 -29.41 6.40 21.71
N TYR A 16 -28.27 5.72 21.53
CA TYR A 16 -27.50 5.13 22.63
C TYR A 16 -26.75 6.17 23.50
N GLU A 17 -26.56 7.41 23.03
CA GLU A 17 -25.87 8.50 23.76
C GLU A 17 -26.63 8.99 25.02
N THR A 18 -27.94 8.74 25.09
CA THR A 18 -28.82 9.24 26.18
C THR A 18 -28.96 8.27 27.35
N ASP A 19 -28.46 7.05 27.21
CA ASP A 19 -28.54 6.01 28.24
C ASP A 19 -27.28 6.05 29.12
N SER A 20 -27.41 6.62 30.32
CA SER A 20 -26.31 6.77 31.29
C SER A 20 -25.62 5.45 31.70
N VAL A 21 -26.23 4.29 31.43
CA VAL A 21 -25.66 2.95 31.68
C VAL A 21 -24.83 2.44 30.49
N LYS A 22 -24.99 3.03 29.29
CA LYS A 22 -24.28 2.66 28.04
C LYS A 22 -23.09 3.59 27.73
N LYS A 23 -22.40 4.00 28.80
CA LYS A 23 -21.32 4.99 28.76
C LYS A 23 -20.06 4.52 28.00
N ALA A 24 -19.88 3.21 27.80
CA ALA A 24 -18.76 2.66 27.00
C ALA A 24 -18.78 3.12 25.52
N GLY A 25 -19.97 3.42 24.97
CA GLY A 25 -20.08 4.03 23.64
C GLY A 25 -19.66 5.50 23.63
N LYS A 26 -19.81 6.25 24.73
CA LYS A 26 -19.60 7.70 24.78
C LYS A 26 -18.15 8.11 24.57
N GLU A 27 -17.20 7.38 25.14
CA GLU A 27 -15.77 7.67 24.99
C GLU A 27 -15.21 7.17 23.65
N GLY A 28 -15.74 6.04 23.14
CA GLY A 28 -15.49 5.59 21.77
C GLY A 28 -16.05 6.54 20.70
N LEU A 29 -17.20 7.18 20.95
CA LEU A 29 -17.80 8.19 20.07
C LEU A 29 -16.97 9.48 20.02
N ASP A 30 -16.40 9.88 21.16
CA ASP A 30 -15.44 10.99 21.23
C ASP A 30 -14.09 10.61 20.57
N ALA A 31 -13.73 9.33 20.53
CA ALA A 31 -12.53 8.81 19.87
C ALA A 31 -12.73 8.43 18.38
N GLY A 32 -13.98 8.28 17.92
CA GLY A 32 -14.34 7.90 16.55
C GLY A 32 -14.40 6.40 16.25
N PHE A 33 -14.35 5.50 17.24
CA PHE A 33 -14.45 4.03 17.11
C PHE A 33 -14.99 3.40 18.40
N ILE A 34 -15.53 2.18 18.36
CA ILE A 34 -15.98 1.51 19.59
C ILE A 34 -14.76 0.96 20.35
N GLN A 35 -14.43 1.63 21.45
CA GLN A 35 -13.50 1.12 22.44
C GLN A 35 -14.25 0.12 23.32
N TYR A 36 -13.83 -1.13 23.27
CA TYR A 36 -14.30 -2.11 24.23
C TYR A 36 -13.54 -1.87 25.53
N GLY A 37 -14.26 -1.47 26.58
CA GLY A 37 -13.75 -1.35 27.95
C GLY A 37 -12.39 -0.67 28.04
N GLN A 38 -12.36 0.66 28.22
CA GLN A 38 -11.14 1.36 28.59
C GLN A 38 -10.44 0.58 29.73
N ASP A 39 -9.17 0.25 29.54
CA ASP A 39 -8.21 -0.17 30.57
C ASP A 39 -8.05 -1.68 30.87
N ALA A 40 -8.73 -2.59 30.16
CA ALA A 40 -8.53 -4.03 30.39
C ALA A 40 -7.24 -4.56 29.74
N ASN A 41 -6.13 -4.54 30.49
CA ASN A 41 -4.89 -5.16 30.03
C ASN A 41 -5.00 -6.70 30.09
N CYS A 42 -5.27 -7.32 28.94
CA CYS A 42 -5.44 -8.77 28.78
C CYS A 42 -4.16 -9.61 28.98
N TRP A 43 -3.02 -8.96 29.23
CA TRP A 43 -1.76 -9.56 29.63
C TRP A 43 -1.56 -9.56 31.16
N THR A 44 -2.61 -9.25 31.93
CA THR A 44 -2.60 -9.26 33.40
C THR A 44 -3.74 -10.08 33.97
N ALA A 45 -3.52 -10.66 35.16
CA ALA A 45 -4.56 -11.42 35.86
C ALA A 45 -5.82 -10.60 36.16
N ALA A 46 -5.67 -9.29 36.39
CA ALA A 46 -6.79 -8.38 36.60
C ALA A 46 -7.62 -8.19 35.33
N GLY A 47 -6.95 -7.96 34.18
CA GLY A 47 -7.63 -7.77 32.89
C GLY A 47 -8.35 -9.04 32.42
N CYS A 48 -7.84 -10.23 32.74
CA CYS A 48 -8.52 -11.48 32.38
C CYS A 48 -9.94 -11.62 32.96
N GLY A 49 -10.31 -10.84 33.97
CA GLY A 49 -11.68 -10.80 34.50
C GLY A 49 -12.70 -10.13 33.58
N GLU A 50 -12.24 -9.45 32.53
CA GLU A 50 -13.09 -8.71 31.60
C GLU A 50 -13.43 -9.55 30.35
N TYR A 51 -14.67 -9.44 29.88
CA TYR A 51 -15.16 -10.21 28.72
C TYR A 51 -14.43 -9.90 27.41
N ILE A 52 -13.78 -8.74 27.31
CA ILE A 52 -12.92 -8.39 26.16
C ILE A 52 -11.67 -9.28 26.09
N CYS A 53 -11.18 -9.76 27.22
CA CYS A 53 -10.01 -10.61 27.29
C CYS A 53 -10.34 -12.10 27.10
N LYS A 54 -11.60 -12.45 26.81
CA LYS A 54 -11.98 -13.83 26.47
C LYS A 54 -11.28 -14.26 25.18
N GLY A 55 -10.55 -15.36 25.24
CA GLY A 55 -9.71 -15.90 24.18
C GLY A 55 -8.36 -15.19 24.04
N SER A 56 -7.99 -14.27 24.96
CA SER A 56 -6.63 -13.73 25.03
C SER A 56 -5.65 -14.86 25.33
N PRO A 57 -4.51 -14.96 24.61
CA PRO A 57 -3.53 -16.04 24.81
C PRO A 57 -3.08 -16.17 26.26
N TYR A 58 -2.75 -15.04 26.90
CA TYR A 58 -2.32 -14.99 28.29
C TYR A 58 -3.40 -15.52 29.25
N CYS A 59 -4.66 -15.11 29.06
CA CYS A 59 -5.76 -15.53 29.93
C CYS A 59 -6.10 -17.02 29.75
N VAL A 60 -6.06 -17.52 28.52
CA VAL A 60 -6.31 -18.92 28.18
C VAL A 60 -5.22 -19.82 28.76
N GLU A 61 -3.95 -19.49 28.56
CA GLU A 61 -2.83 -20.29 29.05
C GLU A 61 -2.81 -20.40 30.58
N ASN A 62 -3.19 -19.32 31.27
CA ASN A 62 -3.20 -19.25 32.74
C ASN A 62 -4.56 -19.64 33.36
N GLY A 63 -5.61 -19.88 32.57
CA GLY A 63 -6.95 -20.22 33.05
C GLY A 63 -7.57 -19.14 33.95
N LEU A 64 -7.36 -17.86 33.62
CA LEU A 64 -7.70 -16.71 34.47
C LEU A 64 -9.02 -16.04 34.08
N GLY A 65 -9.69 -15.48 35.08
CA GLY A 65 -10.89 -14.64 34.90
C GLY A 65 -11.97 -15.34 34.07
N VAL A 66 -12.36 -14.76 32.93
CA VAL A 66 -13.43 -15.29 32.05
C VAL A 66 -13.10 -16.64 31.41
N GLU A 67 -11.82 -17.04 31.40
CA GLU A 67 -11.35 -18.36 30.96
C GLU A 67 -11.31 -19.40 32.10
N SER A 68 -11.52 -18.97 33.35
CA SER A 68 -11.51 -19.88 34.49
C SER A 68 -12.70 -20.83 34.46
N SER A 69 -12.49 -22.11 34.78
CA SER A 69 -13.57 -23.09 34.94
C SER A 69 -14.57 -22.73 36.06
N SER A 70 -14.20 -21.80 36.95
CA SER A 70 -15.04 -21.29 38.02
C SER A 70 -15.91 -20.08 37.60
N TRP A 71 -15.66 -19.53 36.41
CA TRP A 71 -16.40 -18.41 35.88
C TRP A 71 -17.81 -18.86 35.45
N ALA A 72 -18.83 -18.29 36.09
CA ALA A 72 -20.22 -18.58 35.80
C ALA A 72 -20.85 -17.39 35.06
N ASP A 73 -21.04 -17.53 33.75
CA ASP A 73 -21.80 -16.55 32.98
C ASP A 73 -23.31 -16.81 33.11
N THR A 74 -24.04 -15.82 33.66
CA THR A 74 -25.49 -15.89 33.88
C THR A 74 -26.29 -14.91 33.03
N ARG A 75 -25.66 -14.13 32.14
CA ARG A 75 -26.33 -13.04 31.41
C ARG A 75 -26.40 -13.35 29.91
N ILE A 76 -27.47 -12.90 29.25
CA ILE A 76 -27.49 -12.79 27.78
C ILE A 76 -26.53 -11.67 27.34
N PRO A 77 -25.91 -11.77 26.14
CA PRO A 77 -25.20 -10.65 25.54
C PRO A 77 -26.12 -9.44 25.33
N LYS A 78 -25.59 -8.24 25.52
CA LYS A 78 -26.31 -7.00 25.26
C LYS A 78 -25.64 -6.25 24.12
N VAL A 79 -26.46 -5.74 23.19
CA VAL A 79 -25.98 -4.78 22.18
C VAL A 79 -25.73 -3.44 22.87
N VAL A 80 -24.48 -2.96 22.80
CA VAL A 80 -24.02 -1.73 23.43
C VAL A 80 -23.81 -0.59 22.45
N GLY A 81 -23.74 -0.90 21.16
CA GLY A 81 -23.62 0.10 20.09
C GLY A 81 -23.92 -0.52 18.74
N MET A 82 -24.19 0.34 17.76
CA MET A 82 -24.35 -0.07 16.38
C MET A 82 -24.00 1.06 15.40
N VAL A 83 -23.50 0.68 14.24
CA VAL A 83 -23.27 1.54 13.09
C VAL A 83 -24.08 0.99 11.93
N LYS A 84 -24.81 1.87 11.24
CA LYS A 84 -25.64 1.50 10.09
C LYS A 84 -25.35 2.44 8.95
N GLU A 85 -24.93 1.90 7.81
CA GLU A 85 -24.79 2.62 6.55
C GLU A 85 -25.75 2.02 5.55
N VAL A 86 -26.53 2.88 4.89
CA VAL A 86 -27.49 2.45 3.88
C VAL A 86 -27.01 2.95 2.53
N TYR A 87 -27.20 2.10 1.53
CA TYR A 87 -26.77 2.32 0.15
C TYR A 87 -27.96 2.11 -0.81
N PRO A 88 -27.84 2.52 -2.08
CA PRO A 88 -28.87 2.32 -3.09
C PRO A 88 -29.25 0.86 -3.34
N ASP A 89 -28.29 -0.04 -3.13
CA ASP A 89 -28.32 -1.47 -3.44
C ASP A 89 -28.23 -2.37 -2.20
N GLY A 90 -28.17 -1.78 -0.99
CA GLY A 90 -27.88 -2.57 0.20
C GLY A 90 -27.83 -1.80 1.51
N MET A 91 -27.46 -2.51 2.57
CA MET A 91 -27.19 -1.97 3.89
C MET A 91 -26.00 -2.70 4.51
N PHE A 92 -25.12 -1.93 5.13
CA PHE A 92 -24.13 -2.40 6.09
C PHE A 92 -24.62 -2.10 7.51
N ILE A 93 -24.57 -3.10 8.39
CA ILE A 93 -24.78 -2.90 9.82
C ILE A 93 -23.66 -3.59 10.59
N ALA A 94 -22.96 -2.81 11.43
CA ALA A 94 -22.10 -3.32 12.47
C ALA A 94 -22.78 -3.13 13.82
N TYR A 95 -22.72 -4.12 14.68
CA TYR A 95 -23.28 -4.03 16.04
C TYR A 95 -22.33 -4.70 17.02
N PHE A 96 -22.34 -4.19 18.25
CA PHE A 96 -21.30 -4.50 19.22
C PHE A 96 -21.94 -4.99 20.52
N THR A 97 -21.36 -6.03 21.11
CA THR A 97 -21.87 -6.65 22.34
C THR A 97 -20.97 -6.42 23.54
N ASP A 98 -21.55 -6.41 24.75
CA ASP A 98 -20.83 -6.28 26.02
C ASP A 98 -20.03 -7.53 26.43
N LYS A 99 -20.23 -8.63 25.70
CA LYS A 99 -19.47 -9.88 25.84
C LYS A 99 -19.47 -10.66 24.52
N PRO A 100 -18.55 -11.64 24.35
CA PRO A 100 -18.47 -12.42 23.12
C PRO A 100 -19.77 -13.12 22.80
N ALA A 101 -20.21 -12.92 21.57
CA ALA A 101 -21.42 -13.51 21.01
C ALA A 101 -21.18 -13.86 19.54
N ASN A 102 -22.09 -14.59 18.94
CA ASN A 102 -22.27 -14.58 17.50
C ASN A 102 -23.47 -13.69 17.13
N GLY A 103 -23.53 -13.32 15.86
CA GLY A 103 -24.58 -12.46 15.33
C GLY A 103 -25.35 -13.14 14.21
N THR A 104 -26.66 -12.93 14.17
CA THR A 104 -27.51 -13.37 13.06
C THR A 104 -28.50 -12.27 12.72
N LEU A 105 -28.56 -11.89 11.45
CA LEU A 105 -29.54 -10.95 10.93
C LEU A 105 -30.60 -11.70 10.14
N SER A 106 -31.85 -11.61 10.58
CA SER A 106 -33.01 -12.14 9.86
C SER A 106 -33.62 -11.03 9.02
N PHE A 107 -33.66 -11.22 7.71
CA PHE A 107 -34.19 -10.26 6.73
C PHE A 107 -35.61 -10.64 6.31
N TYR A 108 -36.56 -9.70 6.35
CA TYR A 108 -37.99 -9.93 6.10
C TYR A 108 -38.48 -9.24 4.82
N GLY A 109 -37.57 -8.77 3.96
CA GLY A 109 -37.94 -7.98 2.79
C GLY A 109 -38.75 -6.75 3.19
N ALA A 110 -39.81 -6.44 2.45
CA ALA A 110 -40.66 -5.28 2.69
C ALA A 110 -41.77 -5.53 3.76
N ASP A 111 -41.77 -6.68 4.44
CA ASP A 111 -42.76 -7.00 5.47
C ASP A 111 -42.42 -6.37 6.82
N ASN A 112 -43.19 -5.36 7.20
CA ASN A 112 -43.02 -4.62 8.47
C ASN A 112 -43.41 -5.39 9.74
N THR A 113 -43.96 -6.59 9.60
CA THR A 113 -44.39 -7.39 10.74
C THR A 113 -43.27 -8.27 11.31
N CYS A 114 -42.19 -8.49 10.54
CA CYS A 114 -41.08 -9.40 10.87
C CYS A 114 -41.55 -10.74 11.45
N LYS A 115 -42.56 -11.36 10.83
CA LYS A 115 -43.07 -12.67 11.24
C LYS A 115 -42.18 -13.76 10.66
N ALA A 116 -42.08 -14.89 11.36
CA ALA A 116 -41.32 -16.04 10.85
C ALA A 116 -41.80 -16.51 9.46
N SER A 117 -43.08 -16.34 9.14
CA SER A 117 -43.66 -16.68 7.82
C SER A 117 -43.20 -15.78 6.68
N SER A 118 -42.61 -14.63 6.98
CA SER A 118 -42.09 -13.67 6.00
C SER A 118 -40.57 -13.52 6.08
N LEU A 119 -39.90 -14.42 6.80
CA LEU A 119 -38.45 -14.52 6.74
C LEU A 119 -38.06 -14.78 5.29
N ASN A 120 -37.35 -13.82 4.71
CA ASN A 120 -36.87 -13.89 3.35
C ASN A 120 -35.50 -14.55 3.32
N ASP A 121 -34.57 -14.06 4.15
CA ASP A 121 -33.21 -14.59 4.23
C ASP A 121 -32.60 -14.44 5.62
N THR A 122 -31.48 -15.12 5.87
CA THR A 122 -30.68 -15.02 7.09
C THR A 122 -29.22 -14.73 6.73
N VAL A 123 -28.79 -13.52 7.07
CA VAL A 123 -27.39 -13.11 6.94
C VAL A 123 -26.66 -13.43 8.23
N ASN A 124 -25.67 -14.31 8.12
CA ASN A 124 -24.86 -14.72 9.26
C ASN A 124 -23.69 -13.75 9.46
N ASP A 125 -23.34 -13.50 10.71
CA ASP A 125 -22.08 -12.85 11.04
C ASP A 125 -20.89 -13.65 10.44
N PRO A 126 -19.83 -12.99 9.93
CA PRO A 126 -18.71 -13.67 9.26
C PRO A 126 -18.00 -14.74 10.08
N GLY A 127 -18.06 -14.71 11.41
CA GLY A 127 -17.47 -15.76 12.26
C GLY A 127 -18.28 -17.06 12.29
N ILE A 128 -19.48 -17.07 11.72
CA ILE A 128 -20.31 -18.26 11.56
C ILE A 128 -19.97 -18.88 10.20
N GLY A 129 -19.22 -19.97 10.22
CA GLY A 129 -18.85 -20.72 9.01
C GLY A 129 -17.50 -20.34 8.39
N ASN A 130 -16.77 -19.38 8.97
CA ASN A 130 -15.39 -19.08 8.62
C ASN A 130 -14.48 -19.27 9.85
N ASP A 131 -13.56 -20.23 9.77
CA ASP A 131 -12.66 -20.59 10.87
C ASP A 131 -11.54 -19.55 11.12
N ASP A 132 -11.29 -18.65 10.15
CA ASP A 132 -10.29 -17.57 10.29
C ASP A 132 -10.78 -16.44 11.21
N ILE A 133 -12.09 -16.39 11.48
CA ILE A 133 -12.74 -15.36 12.31
C ILE A 133 -13.36 -16.03 13.52
N LYS A 134 -13.15 -15.47 14.72
CA LYS A 134 -13.82 -15.98 15.93
C LYS A 134 -15.34 -15.94 15.75
N THR A 135 -15.98 -17.10 15.95
CA THR A 135 -17.44 -17.20 15.99
C THR A 135 -18.02 -16.37 17.12
N TYR A 136 -17.38 -16.41 18.30
CA TYR A 136 -17.78 -15.62 19.46
C TYR A 136 -16.82 -14.45 19.67
N LYS A 137 -17.28 -13.24 19.38
CA LYS A 137 -16.51 -11.99 19.47
C LYS A 137 -17.40 -10.81 19.84
N LEU A 138 -16.82 -9.63 19.98
CA LEU A 138 -17.54 -8.46 20.45
C LEU A 138 -18.17 -7.62 19.32
N TRP A 139 -17.67 -7.72 18.09
CA TRP A 139 -18.21 -7.02 16.93
C TRP A 139 -18.92 -8.02 16.02
N HIS A 140 -20.00 -7.58 15.38
CA HIS A 140 -20.79 -8.40 14.50
C HIS A 140 -21.17 -7.63 13.25
N LEU A 141 -21.17 -8.30 12.11
CA LEU A 141 -21.59 -7.70 10.84
C LEU A 141 -22.87 -8.33 10.32
N GLY A 142 -23.71 -7.51 9.72
CA GLY A 142 -24.81 -7.92 8.86
C GLY A 142 -24.76 -7.10 7.58
N GLU A 143 -24.50 -7.74 6.45
CA GLU A 143 -24.46 -7.07 5.17
C GLU A 143 -25.57 -7.60 4.29
N ILE A 144 -26.45 -6.68 3.87
CA ILE A 144 -27.61 -7.01 3.04
C ILE A 144 -27.36 -6.41 1.67
N TYR A 145 -27.04 -7.24 0.69
CA TYR A 145 -26.84 -6.86 -0.70
C TYR A 145 -26.90 -8.11 -1.59
N ASN A 146 -26.97 -7.93 -2.90
CA ASN A 146 -26.89 -9.04 -3.84
C ASN A 146 -25.43 -9.48 -4.02
N ASP A 147 -25.08 -10.65 -3.50
CA ASP A 147 -23.80 -11.33 -3.78
C ASP A 147 -23.98 -12.64 -4.55
N GLY A 148 -25.18 -12.90 -5.05
CA GLY A 148 -25.55 -14.16 -5.67
C GLY A 148 -25.90 -15.26 -4.67
N GLY A 149 -26.20 -14.91 -3.41
CA GLY A 149 -26.62 -15.84 -2.36
C GLY A 149 -25.46 -16.58 -1.69
N VAL A 150 -24.26 -15.97 -1.69
CA VAL A 150 -23.05 -16.59 -1.10
C VAL A 150 -23.06 -16.40 0.42
N GLU A 151 -23.21 -15.15 0.86
CA GLU A 151 -23.27 -14.76 2.27
C GLU A 151 -24.47 -13.85 2.58
N SER A 152 -25.08 -13.29 1.53
CA SER A 152 -26.20 -12.37 1.60
C SER A 152 -27.30 -12.79 0.61
N LEU A 153 -27.92 -11.82 -0.07
CA LEU A 153 -29.06 -12.06 -0.95
C LEU A 153 -28.62 -12.57 -2.33
N ASP A 154 -29.49 -13.34 -2.99
CA ASP A 154 -29.36 -13.74 -4.39
C ASP A 154 -30.13 -12.82 -5.37
N TYR A 155 -30.62 -11.67 -4.88
CA TYR A 155 -31.38 -10.71 -5.66
C TYR A 155 -31.12 -9.25 -5.25
N ASP A 156 -31.33 -8.33 -6.19
CA ASP A 156 -31.12 -6.89 -5.98
C ASP A 156 -32.24 -6.26 -5.13
N LEU A 157 -31.84 -5.37 -4.21
CA LEU A 157 -32.78 -4.49 -3.52
C LEU A 157 -33.22 -3.34 -4.42
N ALA A 158 -34.48 -2.95 -4.31
CA ALA A 158 -35.01 -1.77 -4.97
C ALA A 158 -34.50 -0.50 -4.27
N ASN A 159 -34.24 0.52 -5.08
CA ASN A 159 -33.84 1.84 -4.63
C ASN A 159 -35.00 2.55 -3.89
N ASP A 160 -34.70 3.41 -2.92
CA ASP A 160 -35.70 4.21 -2.19
C ASP A 160 -36.85 3.38 -1.60
N THR A 161 -36.52 2.19 -1.08
CA THR A 161 -37.47 1.18 -0.64
C THR A 161 -37.19 0.76 0.81
N ALA A 162 -38.25 0.70 1.61
CA ALA A 162 -38.19 0.29 3.01
C ALA A 162 -38.15 -1.24 3.16
N TYR A 163 -37.18 -1.73 3.91
CA TYR A 163 -36.98 -3.13 4.24
C TYR A 163 -36.84 -3.34 5.75
N TYR A 164 -37.09 -4.57 6.19
CA TYR A 164 -37.21 -4.90 7.61
C TYR A 164 -36.32 -6.07 8.01
N TYR A 165 -35.79 -5.98 9.22
CA TYR A 165 -34.88 -6.98 9.77
C TYR A 165 -35.00 -7.10 11.29
N LYS A 166 -34.43 -8.19 11.80
CA LYS A 166 -34.13 -8.38 13.23
C LYS A 166 -32.69 -8.86 13.38
N ILE A 167 -32.12 -8.57 14.54
CA ILE A 167 -30.80 -9.07 14.95
C ILE A 167 -30.98 -9.99 16.15
N LYS A 168 -30.26 -11.11 16.12
CA LYS A 168 -30.13 -12.05 17.22
C LYS A 168 -28.66 -12.16 17.60
N VAL A 169 -28.38 -12.13 18.89
CA VAL A 169 -27.04 -12.35 19.44
C VAL A 169 -27.08 -13.51 20.43
N CYS A 170 -26.15 -14.46 20.32
CA CYS A 170 -26.05 -15.59 21.23
C CYS A 170 -24.63 -15.77 21.76
N ASP A 171 -24.47 -16.05 23.05
CA ASP A 171 -23.18 -16.49 23.58
C ASP A 171 -22.89 -17.97 23.29
N ASP A 172 -21.69 -18.42 23.66
CA ASP A 172 -21.22 -19.79 23.52
C ASP A 172 -21.95 -20.80 24.43
N ALA A 173 -22.69 -20.32 25.42
CA ALA A 173 -23.58 -21.12 26.26
C ALA A 173 -25.03 -21.16 25.74
N GLY A 174 -25.30 -20.60 24.56
CA GLY A 174 -26.62 -20.61 23.92
C GLY A 174 -27.63 -19.63 24.52
N LYS A 175 -27.20 -18.68 25.36
CA LYS A 175 -28.10 -17.62 25.85
C LYS A 175 -28.19 -16.54 24.78
N CYS A 176 -29.39 -16.36 24.24
CA CYS A 176 -29.64 -15.46 23.14
C CYS A 176 -30.52 -14.28 23.54
N GLY A 177 -30.31 -13.14 22.87
CA GLY A 177 -31.25 -12.02 22.81
C GLY A 177 -31.67 -11.74 21.37
N GLU A 178 -32.93 -11.40 21.15
CA GLU A 178 -33.45 -10.97 19.83
C GLU A 178 -34.03 -9.55 19.88
N SER A 179 -33.76 -8.77 18.83
CA SER A 179 -34.22 -7.40 18.68
C SER A 179 -35.70 -7.30 18.30
N LYS A 180 -36.30 -6.12 18.53
CA LYS A 180 -37.55 -5.75 17.83
C LYS A 180 -37.34 -5.66 16.31
N CYS A 181 -38.46 -5.78 15.59
CA CYS A 181 -38.52 -5.53 14.15
C CYS A 181 -38.08 -4.09 13.87
N SER A 182 -37.06 -3.95 13.03
CA SER A 182 -36.45 -2.66 12.69
C SER A 182 -36.40 -2.51 11.18
N ASN A 183 -36.15 -1.29 10.70
CA ASN A 183 -36.13 -1.01 9.27
C ASN A 183 -34.90 -0.23 8.80
N PHE A 184 -34.72 -0.25 7.50
CA PHE A 184 -33.90 0.68 6.74
C PHE A 184 -34.60 1.00 5.42
N THR A 185 -34.29 2.14 4.83
CA THR A 185 -34.76 2.52 3.49
C THR A 185 -33.52 2.70 2.63
N THR A 186 -33.40 1.93 1.55
CA THR A 186 -32.29 2.05 0.59
C THR A 186 -32.17 3.48 0.08
N GLU A 187 -30.95 3.98 -0.06
CA GLU A 187 -30.71 5.37 -0.47
C GLU A 187 -31.11 5.60 -1.92
N SER A 188 -31.38 6.85 -2.32
CA SER A 188 -31.54 7.14 -3.74
C SER A 188 -30.19 7.12 -4.48
N ASN A 189 -30.18 6.71 -5.75
CA ASN A 189 -28.95 6.76 -6.57
C ASN A 189 -28.36 8.18 -6.71
N THR A 190 -29.19 9.20 -6.55
CA THR A 190 -28.80 10.60 -6.68
C THR A 190 -28.35 11.24 -5.36
N ASP A 191 -28.70 10.63 -4.22
CA ASP A 191 -28.51 11.21 -2.88
C ASP A 191 -27.96 10.19 -1.89
N CYS A 192 -26.93 9.44 -2.29
CA CYS A 192 -26.29 8.50 -1.39
C CYS A 192 -25.18 9.17 -0.57
N SER A 193 -25.49 9.48 0.69
CA SER A 193 -24.57 10.12 1.64
C SER A 193 -23.31 9.29 1.93
N PHE A 194 -23.38 7.96 1.78
CA PHE A 194 -22.29 7.03 2.10
C PHE A 194 -21.54 6.49 0.86
N CYS A 195 -22.02 6.72 -0.36
CA CYS A 195 -21.44 6.12 -1.57
C CYS A 195 -20.17 6.80 -2.07
N LYS A 196 -19.76 7.92 -1.46
CA LYS A 196 -18.62 8.71 -1.91
C LYS A 196 -17.76 9.08 -0.70
N PHE A 197 -16.69 8.33 -0.51
CA PHE A 197 -15.70 8.62 0.51
C PHE A 197 -14.29 8.33 0.02
N VAL A 198 -13.32 8.93 0.70
CA VAL A 198 -11.91 8.71 0.42
C VAL A 198 -11.39 7.71 1.44
N SER A 199 -10.90 6.58 0.97
CA SER A 199 -10.15 5.60 1.75
C SER A 199 -8.70 6.08 1.88
N LYS A 200 -8.28 6.52 3.07
CA LYS A 200 -6.85 6.74 3.37
C LYS A 200 -6.51 6.26 4.77
N ILE A 201 -5.33 5.74 4.98
CA ILE A 201 -4.78 5.48 6.31
C ILE A 201 -3.47 6.26 6.40
N LYS A 202 -3.42 7.25 7.29
CA LYS A 202 -2.22 8.04 7.56
C LYS A 202 -1.35 7.22 8.50
N ALA A 203 -0.39 6.50 7.93
CA ALA A 203 0.56 5.66 8.64
C ALA A 203 1.78 6.47 9.14
N PRO A 204 2.60 5.93 10.08
CA PRO A 204 3.79 6.60 10.55
C PRO A 204 4.83 6.73 9.44
N THR A 205 5.82 7.61 9.63
CA THR A 205 6.94 7.71 8.69
C THR A 205 7.65 6.36 8.56
N GLY A 206 7.95 5.96 7.33
CA GLY A 206 8.56 4.65 7.05
C GLY A 206 7.56 3.54 6.74
N TRP A 207 6.25 3.82 6.74
CA TRP A 207 5.20 2.89 6.30
C TRP A 207 4.48 3.42 5.06
N ASN A 208 4.18 2.50 4.14
CA ASN A 208 3.41 2.75 2.93
C ASN A 208 2.12 1.94 2.98
N VAL A 209 1.02 2.54 2.53
CA VAL A 209 -0.30 1.89 2.49
C VAL A 209 -0.69 1.61 1.04
N TYR A 210 -1.04 0.37 0.78
CA TYR A 210 -1.51 -0.12 -0.51
C TYR A 210 -2.92 -0.68 -0.37
N TYR A 211 -3.71 -0.54 -1.44
CA TYR A 211 -5.05 -1.05 -1.56
C TYR A 211 -5.13 -1.97 -2.79
N ASP A 212 -5.89 -3.04 -2.63
CA ASP A 212 -6.35 -3.97 -3.66
C ASP A 212 -7.88 -4.03 -3.55
N LEU A 213 -8.57 -3.33 -4.46
CA LEU A 213 -10.01 -3.08 -4.40
C LEU A 213 -10.89 -4.21 -4.93
N ASP A 214 -10.37 -5.01 -5.83
CA ASP A 214 -11.09 -6.17 -6.38
C ASP A 214 -10.68 -7.48 -5.71
N ALA A 215 -9.79 -7.41 -4.72
CA ALA A 215 -9.32 -8.51 -3.89
C ALA A 215 -8.72 -9.65 -4.73
N ASP A 216 -8.08 -9.32 -5.85
CA ASP A 216 -7.46 -10.27 -6.77
C ASP A 216 -6.01 -10.62 -6.38
N GLY A 217 -5.46 -9.92 -5.38
CA GLY A 217 -4.09 -10.04 -4.88
C GLY A 217 -3.10 -9.06 -5.51
N ASP A 218 -3.51 -8.29 -6.52
CA ASP A 218 -2.71 -7.23 -7.14
C ASP A 218 -3.04 -5.87 -6.48
N TYR A 219 -2.10 -5.34 -5.71
CA TYR A 219 -2.23 -4.02 -5.07
C TYR A 219 -2.09 -2.86 -6.07
N GLU A 220 -3.22 -2.50 -6.67
CA GLU A 220 -3.32 -1.54 -7.77
C GLU A 220 -3.28 -0.06 -7.33
N HIS A 221 -3.51 0.22 -6.04
CA HIS A 221 -3.52 1.57 -5.50
C HIS A 221 -2.49 1.77 -4.38
N TRP A 222 -1.46 2.59 -4.65
CA TRP A 222 -0.52 3.08 -3.62
C TRP A 222 -0.92 4.46 -3.14
N GLN A 223 -1.19 4.59 -1.84
CA GLN A 223 -1.63 5.84 -1.24
C GLN A 223 -0.62 6.97 -1.48
N GLY A 224 -1.16 8.11 -1.93
CA GLY A 224 -0.43 9.34 -2.15
C GLY A 224 0.52 9.39 -3.36
N HIS A 225 0.46 8.39 -4.24
CA HIS A 225 1.32 8.31 -5.42
C HIS A 225 0.94 9.30 -6.55
N VAL A 226 -0.36 9.63 -6.70
CA VAL A 226 -0.87 10.40 -7.85
C VAL A 226 -1.11 11.88 -7.52
N LEU A 227 -1.59 12.20 -6.31
CA LEU A 227 -2.03 13.56 -5.96
C LEU A 227 -1.22 14.21 -4.83
N GLY A 228 -0.40 13.43 -4.09
CA GLY A 228 0.37 13.91 -2.93
C GLY A 228 0.29 12.92 -1.76
N LEU A 229 1.23 12.94 -0.81
CA LEU A 229 1.34 11.95 0.28
C LEU A 229 0.06 11.81 1.14
N ASP A 230 -0.79 12.85 1.14
CA ASP A 230 -2.02 12.92 1.91
C ASP A 230 -3.27 12.50 1.15
N ASP A 231 -3.15 12.11 -0.12
CA ASP A 231 -4.29 11.75 -0.95
C ASP A 231 -4.59 10.25 -0.84
N GLY A 232 -5.76 9.96 -0.27
CA GLY A 232 -6.36 8.64 -0.32
C GLY A 232 -7.03 8.36 -1.66
N MET A 233 -7.73 7.24 -1.71
CA MET A 233 -8.41 6.75 -2.90
C MET A 233 -9.92 7.01 -2.81
N PHE A 234 -10.51 7.52 -3.89
CA PHE A 234 -11.95 7.72 -3.97
C PHE A 234 -12.64 6.42 -4.40
N THR A 235 -13.49 5.87 -3.55
CA THR A 235 -14.12 4.55 -3.77
C THR A 235 -15.63 4.66 -3.56
N ASN A 236 -16.39 3.93 -4.38
CA ASN A 236 -17.81 3.68 -4.15
C ASN A 236 -17.97 2.36 -3.39
N TYR A 237 -18.87 2.31 -2.41
CA TYR A 237 -19.12 1.12 -1.59
C TYR A 237 -19.37 -0.12 -2.44
N THR A 238 -20.21 -0.08 -3.48
CA THR A 238 -20.48 -1.25 -4.34
C THR A 238 -19.23 -1.85 -4.98
N SER A 239 -18.24 -1.03 -5.34
CA SER A 239 -17.02 -1.47 -6.03
C SER A 239 -15.82 -1.69 -5.11
N GLY A 240 -15.89 -1.27 -3.84
CA GLY A 240 -14.82 -1.45 -2.86
C GLY A 240 -15.33 -1.98 -1.52
N ARG A 241 -16.48 -2.66 -1.53
CA ARG A 241 -17.13 -3.26 -0.34
C ARG A 241 -16.17 -4.19 0.38
N ARG A 242 -15.42 -4.96 -0.41
CA ARG A 242 -14.30 -5.80 0.03
C ARG A 242 -13.03 -5.31 -0.63
N ALA A 243 -11.97 -5.19 0.16
CA ALA A 243 -10.65 -4.84 -0.34
C ALA A 243 -9.58 -5.56 0.48
N ASN A 244 -8.37 -5.64 -0.04
CA ASN A 244 -7.18 -5.95 0.75
C ASN A 244 -6.39 -4.66 1.00
N ILE A 245 -5.79 -4.54 2.18
CA ILE A 245 -4.93 -3.43 2.56
C ILE A 245 -3.60 -3.97 3.02
N LEU A 246 -2.52 -3.50 2.40
CA LEU A 246 -1.17 -3.82 2.78
C LEU A 246 -0.49 -2.58 3.34
N MET A 247 -0.07 -2.64 4.59
CA MET A 247 0.82 -1.67 5.22
C MET A 247 2.22 -2.25 5.22
N ASN A 248 3.11 -1.68 4.42
CA ASN A 248 4.46 -2.20 4.24
C ASN A 248 5.50 -1.16 4.65
N THR A 249 6.52 -1.60 5.37
CA THR A 249 7.70 -0.77 5.65
C THR A 249 8.36 -0.31 4.35
N SER A 250 8.91 0.91 4.33
CA SER A 250 9.52 1.52 3.15
C SER A 250 10.73 0.75 2.63
N ASP A 251 11.42 0.01 3.50
CA ASP A 251 12.51 -0.90 3.13
C ASP A 251 12.02 -2.31 2.74
N GLY A 252 10.73 -2.62 2.95
CA GLY A 252 10.09 -3.88 2.63
C GLY A 252 10.46 -5.04 3.55
N THR A 253 11.04 -4.76 4.72
CA THR A 253 11.49 -5.77 5.68
C THR A 253 10.32 -6.41 6.42
N ALA A 254 9.29 -5.63 6.73
CA ALA A 254 8.09 -6.08 7.42
C ALA A 254 6.81 -5.51 6.80
N TYR A 255 5.70 -6.24 6.92
CA TYR A 255 4.38 -5.74 6.54
C TYR A 255 3.28 -6.28 7.44
N LEU A 256 2.15 -5.57 7.45
CA LEU A 256 0.86 -5.98 7.96
C LEU A 256 -0.13 -5.96 6.80
N GLU A 257 -0.77 -7.08 6.54
CA GLU A 257 -1.71 -7.27 5.42
C GLU A 257 -3.08 -7.67 5.99
N PHE A 258 -4.11 -6.94 5.58
CA PHE A 258 -5.49 -7.12 5.99
C PHE A 258 -6.29 -7.53 4.76
N ILE A 259 -6.85 -8.73 4.78
CA ILE A 259 -7.50 -9.33 3.63
C ILE A 259 -9.02 -9.33 3.85
N ASN A 260 -9.74 -9.00 2.77
CA ASN A 260 -11.20 -8.97 2.72
C ASN A 260 -11.78 -8.01 3.77
N VAL A 261 -11.19 -6.82 3.88
CA VAL A 261 -11.66 -5.74 4.76
C VAL A 261 -12.92 -5.11 4.23
N THR A 262 -13.73 -4.55 5.12
CA THR A 262 -14.93 -3.79 4.78
C THR A 262 -14.64 -2.30 4.77
N LEU A 263 -14.65 -1.67 3.60
CA LEU A 263 -14.48 -0.23 3.50
C LEU A 263 -15.83 0.47 3.66
N THR A 264 -15.99 1.20 4.76
CA THR A 264 -17.19 2.01 5.03
C THR A 264 -16.80 3.46 5.29
N LYS A 265 -17.72 4.39 5.05
CA LYS A 265 -17.42 5.82 5.27
C LYS A 265 -17.23 6.13 6.75
N THR A 266 -18.00 5.48 7.62
CA THR A 266 -17.91 5.61 9.08
C THR A 266 -16.65 4.95 9.63
N GLY A 267 -16.26 3.79 9.08
CA GLY A 267 -15.00 3.11 9.40
C GLY A 267 -13.76 3.83 8.87
N MET A 268 -13.92 4.73 7.90
CA MET A 268 -12.84 5.56 7.35
C MET A 268 -13.01 7.04 7.73
N ASN A 269 -13.28 7.32 9.01
CA ASN A 269 -13.31 8.69 9.53
C ASN A 269 -11.91 9.19 9.95
N PRO A 270 -11.66 10.52 10.07
CA PRO A 270 -10.33 11.05 10.35
C PRO A 270 -9.68 10.57 11.65
N LYS A 271 -10.45 10.21 12.68
CA LYS A 271 -9.92 9.73 13.96
C LYS A 271 -9.47 8.27 13.89
N ILE A 272 -10.11 7.49 13.02
CA ILE A 272 -9.71 6.11 12.70
C ILE A 272 -8.52 6.10 11.72
N ARG A 273 -8.56 6.99 10.73
CA ARG A 273 -7.58 7.03 9.64
C ARG A 273 -6.21 7.52 10.06
N ASP A 274 -6.06 8.13 11.23
CA ASP A 274 -4.77 8.62 11.73
C ASP A 274 -4.13 7.62 12.72
N VAL A 275 -3.17 6.86 12.18
CA VAL A 275 -2.31 5.91 12.90
C VAL A 275 -0.85 6.31 12.72
N SER A 276 -0.57 7.61 12.64
CA SER A 276 0.74 8.14 12.24
C SER A 276 1.70 8.45 13.38
N THR A 277 1.31 8.18 14.62
CA THR A 277 2.14 8.49 15.78
C THR A 277 3.31 7.51 15.84
N ALA A 278 4.49 8.02 16.20
CA ALA A 278 5.64 7.15 16.43
C ALA A 278 5.31 6.16 17.55
N GLY A 279 5.46 4.86 17.28
CA GLY A 279 5.10 3.79 18.20
C GLY A 279 3.76 3.11 17.91
N ASP A 280 2.87 3.73 17.10
CA ASP A 280 1.58 3.13 16.70
C ASP A 280 1.78 1.79 15.97
N MET A 281 2.83 1.73 15.13
CA MET A 281 3.22 0.56 14.35
C MET A 281 4.63 0.14 14.75
N LYS A 282 4.80 -1.13 15.13
CA LYS A 282 6.06 -1.73 15.60
C LYS A 282 6.67 -2.54 14.46
N ASN A 283 7.98 -2.41 14.27
CA ASN A 283 8.77 -3.29 13.41
C ASN A 283 10.25 -3.19 13.80
N GLY A 284 11.01 -4.24 13.54
CA GLY A 284 12.46 -4.23 13.73
C GLY A 284 13.03 -5.62 13.96
N THR A 285 14.23 -5.65 14.55
CA THR A 285 14.90 -6.86 15.03
C THR A 285 15.32 -6.68 16.48
N THR A 286 15.29 -7.76 17.25
CA THR A 286 15.80 -7.88 18.62
C THR A 286 16.55 -9.21 18.74
N THR A 287 17.02 -9.57 19.94
CA THR A 287 17.70 -10.85 20.18
C THR A 287 16.87 -11.75 21.08
N ASP A 288 16.86 -13.05 20.81
CA ASP A 288 16.33 -14.05 21.75
C ASP A 288 17.28 -14.27 22.94
N SER A 289 16.86 -15.12 23.89
CA SER A 289 17.66 -15.51 25.06
C SER A 289 18.96 -16.25 24.70
N SER A 290 19.05 -16.80 23.48
CA SER A 290 20.22 -17.48 22.94
C SER A 290 21.16 -16.54 22.15
N GLY A 291 20.79 -15.27 22.00
CA GLY A 291 21.53 -14.25 21.26
C GLY A 291 21.33 -14.29 19.74
N ASN A 292 20.32 -15.00 19.24
CA ASN A 292 19.97 -14.99 17.82
C ASN A 292 19.10 -13.78 17.48
N ASP A 293 19.29 -13.21 16.29
CA ASP A 293 18.45 -12.13 15.79
C ASP A 293 17.05 -12.65 15.46
N VAL A 294 16.03 -12.06 16.11
CA VAL A 294 14.61 -12.31 15.83
C VAL A 294 13.98 -11.02 15.33
N GLY A 295 13.17 -11.12 14.29
CA GLY A 295 12.39 -9.99 13.80
C GLY A 295 11.10 -9.83 14.58
N TYR A 296 10.54 -8.62 14.58
CA TYR A 296 9.21 -8.36 15.09
C TYR A 296 8.44 -7.37 14.21
N VAL A 297 7.11 -7.47 14.24
CA VAL A 297 6.18 -6.52 13.64
C VAL A 297 4.91 -6.45 14.48
N GLY A 298 4.19 -5.34 14.45
CA GLY A 298 2.96 -5.22 15.20
C GLY A 298 2.32 -3.86 15.09
N MET A 299 1.23 -3.70 15.82
CA MET A 299 0.62 -2.41 16.09
C MET A 299 0.08 -2.45 17.52
N ILE A 300 0.19 -1.34 18.24
CA ILE A 300 -0.30 -1.27 19.61
C ILE A 300 -1.83 -1.39 19.67
N ASP A 301 -2.36 -1.73 20.84
CA ASP A 301 -3.81 -1.95 21.05
C ASP A 301 -4.67 -0.79 20.51
N ASP A 302 -4.29 0.46 20.79
CA ASP A 302 -4.99 1.66 20.31
C ASP A 302 -5.04 1.74 18.77
N THR A 303 -3.97 1.31 18.10
CA THR A 303 -3.87 1.33 16.64
C THR A 303 -4.61 0.15 16.02
N ARG A 304 -4.53 -1.03 16.66
CA ARG A 304 -5.36 -2.18 16.31
C ARG A 304 -6.83 -1.83 16.37
N ASP A 305 -7.29 -1.19 17.44
CA ASP A 305 -8.71 -0.88 17.60
C ASP A 305 -9.21 0.11 16.55
N LYS A 306 -8.36 1.05 16.11
CA LYS A 306 -8.67 1.88 14.95
C LYS A 306 -8.79 1.05 13.67
N ILE A 307 -7.83 0.18 13.37
CA ILE A 307 -7.79 -0.52 12.08
C ILE A 307 -8.74 -1.74 12.10
N VAL A 308 -8.47 -2.73 12.96
CA VAL A 308 -9.17 -4.02 12.98
C VAL A 308 -10.64 -3.86 13.33
N ASN A 309 -11.00 -3.05 14.34
CA ASN A 309 -12.40 -2.93 14.77
C ASN A 309 -13.25 -2.01 13.88
N ASN A 310 -12.68 -1.41 12.82
CA ASN A 310 -13.43 -0.57 11.88
C ASN A 310 -13.35 -1.05 10.44
N LEU A 311 -12.30 -1.79 10.09
CA LEU A 311 -12.13 -2.40 8.78
C LEU A 311 -12.57 -3.87 8.77
N TYR A 312 -12.73 -4.50 9.92
CA TYR A 312 -13.22 -5.88 10.05
C TYR A 312 -12.54 -6.86 9.09
N PRO A 313 -11.18 -6.93 9.08
CA PRO A 313 -10.47 -7.88 8.25
C PRO A 313 -10.91 -9.32 8.57
N ARG A 314 -10.99 -10.16 7.54
CA ARG A 314 -11.28 -11.59 7.74
C ARG A 314 -10.01 -12.39 8.02
N ILE A 315 -8.94 -12.00 7.35
CA ILE A 315 -7.63 -12.64 7.46
C ILE A 315 -6.60 -11.53 7.66
N CYS A 316 -5.64 -11.77 8.54
CA CYS A 316 -4.49 -10.92 8.70
C CYS A 316 -3.21 -11.70 8.48
N ARG A 317 -2.31 -11.13 7.69
CA ARG A 317 -0.98 -11.67 7.46
C ARG A 317 0.08 -10.68 7.89
N ILE A 318 1.17 -11.22 8.37
CA ILE A 318 2.32 -10.44 8.79
C ILE A 318 3.55 -10.97 8.07
N LYS A 319 4.43 -10.05 7.66
CA LYS A 319 5.79 -10.38 7.26
C LYS A 319 6.74 -9.87 8.30
N ILE A 320 7.62 -10.74 8.76
CA ILE A 320 8.60 -10.46 9.80
C ILE A 320 9.98 -10.90 9.31
N PRO A 321 11.05 -10.13 9.57
CA PRO A 321 12.42 -10.61 9.45
C PRO A 321 12.61 -11.89 10.27
N SER A 322 13.48 -12.78 9.82
CA SER A 322 13.76 -14.03 10.53
C SER A 322 15.21 -14.44 10.43
N ASP A 323 15.58 -15.40 11.28
CA ASP A 323 16.84 -16.14 11.23
C ASP A 323 16.92 -17.11 10.02
N GLY A 324 15.81 -17.29 9.28
CA GLY A 324 15.67 -18.21 8.16
C GLY A 324 15.04 -19.56 8.49
N THR A 325 14.74 -19.85 9.76
CA THR A 325 14.12 -21.13 10.14
C THR A 325 12.59 -21.09 10.07
N CYS A 326 11.97 -19.94 10.41
CA CYS A 326 10.52 -19.75 10.37
C CYS A 326 9.71 -20.84 11.10
N ASN A 327 10.26 -21.39 12.18
CA ASN A 327 9.63 -22.48 12.94
C ASN A 327 8.89 -22.00 14.19
N ALA A 328 9.06 -20.74 14.57
CA ALA A 328 8.45 -20.15 15.75
C ALA A 328 7.74 -18.85 15.41
N LEU A 329 6.61 -18.61 16.08
CA LEU A 329 5.90 -17.36 16.05
C LEU A 329 5.35 -17.06 17.45
N TRP A 330 5.79 -15.94 18.02
CA TRP A 330 5.45 -15.52 19.37
C TRP A 330 4.58 -14.27 19.34
N HIS A 331 3.56 -14.24 20.18
CA HIS A 331 2.71 -13.07 20.39
C HIS A 331 3.01 -12.46 21.75
N CYS A 332 3.37 -11.18 21.75
CA CYS A 332 3.80 -10.43 22.92
C CYS A 332 2.88 -9.24 23.16
N ASP A 333 2.97 -8.60 24.31
CA ASP A 333 2.29 -7.32 24.55
C ASP A 333 2.85 -6.17 23.70
N ASP A 334 2.31 -4.96 23.89
CA ASP A 334 2.67 -3.75 23.13
C ASP A 334 4.13 -3.29 23.30
N ASP A 335 4.76 -3.72 24.40
CA ASP A 335 6.16 -3.45 24.72
C ASP A 335 7.11 -4.54 24.19
N GLY A 336 6.56 -5.62 23.61
CA GLY A 336 7.32 -6.78 23.17
C GLY A 336 7.74 -7.68 24.33
N GLU A 337 7.06 -7.57 25.47
CA GLU A 337 7.22 -8.41 26.65
C GLU A 337 6.06 -9.42 26.78
N ASN A 338 6.07 -10.23 27.84
CA ASN A 338 5.00 -11.18 28.18
C ASN A 338 4.57 -12.10 27.02
N CYS A 339 5.53 -12.65 26.29
CA CYS A 339 5.26 -13.39 25.06
C CYS A 339 4.71 -14.80 25.29
N VAL A 340 3.83 -15.24 24.38
CA VAL A 340 3.23 -16.58 24.32
C VAL A 340 3.50 -17.20 22.95
N ASP A 341 3.90 -18.47 22.92
CA ASP A 341 4.09 -19.22 21.68
C ASP A 341 2.75 -19.47 20.99
N ARG A 342 2.64 -19.04 19.73
CA ARG A 342 1.45 -19.17 18.88
C ARG A 342 1.73 -19.92 17.59
N SER A 343 2.89 -20.57 17.48
CA SER A 343 3.32 -21.30 16.28
C SER A 343 2.30 -22.36 15.85
N GLY A 344 1.62 -23.00 16.81
CA GLY A 344 0.57 -23.99 16.54
C GLY A 344 -0.81 -23.41 16.22
N ASN A 345 -1.02 -22.10 16.43
CA ASN A 345 -2.28 -21.41 16.17
C ASN A 345 -2.24 -20.54 14.91
N ALA A 346 -1.05 -20.26 14.37
CA ALA A 346 -0.86 -19.49 13.15
C ALA A 346 -0.56 -20.40 11.96
N THR A 347 -0.83 -19.90 10.75
CA THR A 347 -0.54 -20.62 9.51
C THR A 347 0.68 -20.01 8.84
N SER A 348 1.73 -20.80 8.64
CA SER A 348 2.89 -20.39 7.84
C SER A 348 2.49 -20.32 6.36
N ILE A 349 2.67 -19.16 5.74
CA ILE A 349 2.28 -18.91 4.35
C ILE A 349 3.48 -19.06 3.43
N GLU A 350 4.58 -18.39 3.78
CA GLU A 350 5.79 -18.36 2.96
C GLU A 350 7.01 -18.10 3.85
N ASN A 351 8.14 -18.70 3.51
CA ASN A 351 9.46 -18.30 3.98
C ASN A 351 10.33 -17.96 2.78
N GLY A 352 11.22 -16.98 2.95
CA GLY A 352 12.04 -16.54 1.84
C GLY A 352 13.21 -15.68 2.26
N THR A 353 14.04 -15.34 1.29
CA THR A 353 15.13 -14.40 1.43
C THR A 353 14.83 -13.21 0.54
N ALA A 354 14.72 -12.02 1.12
CA ALA A 354 14.39 -10.82 0.38
C ALA A 354 15.51 -10.51 -0.64
N ALA A 355 15.16 -10.52 -1.93
CA ALA A 355 16.11 -10.27 -3.00
C ALA A 355 16.75 -8.86 -2.94
N SER A 356 16.13 -7.92 -2.22
CA SER A 356 16.59 -6.53 -2.08
C SER A 356 17.77 -6.37 -1.12
N ASN A 357 17.84 -7.16 -0.04
CA ASN A 357 18.82 -6.99 1.04
C ASN A 357 19.39 -8.31 1.59
N GLY A 358 18.95 -9.46 1.08
CA GLY A 358 19.41 -10.78 1.53
C GLY A 358 18.86 -11.20 2.90
N THR A 359 17.94 -10.45 3.49
CA THR A 359 17.36 -10.75 4.82
C THR A 359 16.32 -11.85 4.69
N ASN A 360 16.41 -12.87 5.55
CA ASN A 360 15.37 -13.90 5.61
C ASN A 360 14.10 -13.33 6.23
N TYR A 361 12.95 -13.84 5.80
CA TYR A 361 11.65 -13.44 6.32
C TYR A 361 10.71 -14.63 6.39
N CYS A 362 9.69 -14.48 7.22
CA CYS A 362 8.53 -15.36 7.27
C CYS A 362 7.26 -14.54 7.04
N ILE A 363 6.32 -15.11 6.30
CA ILE A 363 4.95 -14.63 6.18
C ILE A 363 4.06 -15.60 6.94
N TRP A 364 3.30 -15.06 7.89
CA TRP A 364 2.36 -15.82 8.70
C TRP A 364 0.97 -15.24 8.56
N GLN A 365 -0.04 -16.09 8.46
CA GLN A 365 -1.42 -15.72 8.76
C GLN A 365 -1.62 -15.90 10.27
N ILE A 366 -1.93 -14.80 10.93
CA ILE A 366 -2.13 -14.78 12.38
C ILE A 366 -3.58 -15.13 12.73
N PRO A 367 -3.80 -15.81 13.87
CA PRO A 367 -5.14 -16.16 14.31
C PRO A 367 -5.96 -14.90 14.63
N TYR A 368 -7.15 -14.82 14.03
CA TYR A 368 -8.20 -13.86 14.41
C TYR A 368 -7.82 -12.38 14.33
N CYS A 369 -6.79 -12.02 13.54
CA CYS A 369 -6.29 -10.65 13.46
C CYS A 369 -5.96 -10.03 14.82
N GLU A 370 -5.49 -10.84 15.78
CA GLU A 370 -5.01 -10.34 17.08
C GLU A 370 -3.70 -9.58 16.87
N PHE A 371 -3.65 -8.32 17.30
CA PHE A 371 -2.43 -7.54 17.25
C PHE A 371 -2.08 -6.96 18.61
N SER A 372 -0.80 -7.12 18.90
CA SER A 372 0.08 -6.28 19.71
C SER A 372 1.44 -6.39 19.01
N VAL A 373 2.42 -7.12 19.55
CA VAL A 373 3.69 -7.43 18.87
C VAL A 373 3.78 -8.92 18.51
N TRP A 374 4.18 -9.22 17.27
CA TRP A 374 4.48 -10.57 16.79
C TRP A 374 5.96 -10.70 16.46
N ALA A 375 6.59 -11.79 16.90
CA ALA A 375 8.02 -12.03 16.72
C ALA A 375 8.31 -13.42 16.14
N SER A 376 9.35 -13.53 15.31
CA SER A 376 9.78 -14.79 14.65
C SER A 376 10.55 -15.75 15.57
N GLY A 377 10.67 -15.40 16.85
CA GLY A 377 11.22 -16.20 17.94
C GLY A 377 10.92 -15.49 19.27
N GLU A 378 11.17 -16.16 20.40
CA GLU A 378 10.91 -15.59 21.73
C GLU A 378 11.88 -14.42 21.98
N PRO A 379 11.40 -13.18 22.11
CA PRO A 379 12.27 -12.06 22.45
C PRO A 379 12.94 -12.30 23.81
N GLY A 380 14.24 -12.04 23.91
CA GLY A 380 14.96 -12.11 25.18
C GLY A 380 14.40 -11.06 26.13
N THR A 381 14.06 -11.46 27.36
CA THR A 381 13.55 -10.53 28.38
C THR A 381 14.59 -9.45 28.66
N VAL A 382 14.31 -8.21 28.24
CA VAL A 382 15.08 -7.04 28.68
C VAL A 382 14.66 -6.72 30.11
N SER A 383 15.34 -7.31 31.08
CA SER A 383 15.29 -6.81 32.46
C SER A 383 15.83 -5.37 32.46
N SER A 384 14.93 -4.41 32.63
CA SER A 384 15.21 -2.97 32.71
C SER A 384 16.41 -2.67 33.62
N PRO A 385 17.50 -2.05 33.14
CA PRO A 385 18.51 -1.51 34.03
C PRO A 385 18.06 -0.13 34.53
N ALA A 386 18.12 0.05 35.85
CA ALA A 386 17.95 1.31 36.56
C ALA A 386 18.82 2.44 35.95
N PRO A 387 18.43 3.73 36.07
CA PRO A 387 19.12 4.81 35.40
C PRO A 387 20.49 5.05 36.03
N THR A 388 21.57 4.84 35.27
CA THR A 388 22.90 5.34 35.64
C THR A 388 23.61 6.01 34.48
N SER A 389 24.21 7.15 34.82
CA SER A 389 24.90 8.13 33.99
C SER A 389 26.19 7.65 33.33
N SER A 390 26.39 8.10 32.08
CA SER A 390 27.66 8.38 31.38
C SER A 390 28.76 7.31 31.26
N SER A 391 29.14 6.95 30.03
CA SER A 391 30.39 7.41 29.37
C SER A 391 30.68 6.61 28.08
N SER A 392 31.54 7.20 27.25
CA SER A 392 31.88 6.94 25.84
C SER A 392 32.57 5.60 25.49
N GLY A 393 32.31 5.13 24.27
CA GLY A 393 33.15 4.25 23.44
C GLY A 393 32.30 3.76 22.26
N GLY A 394 32.59 3.93 20.97
CA GLY A 394 33.88 3.97 20.28
C GLY A 394 34.09 2.65 19.53
N GLY A 395 33.45 2.47 18.37
CA GLY A 395 33.65 1.30 17.50
C GLY A 395 32.79 1.40 16.24
N GLY A 396 33.43 1.38 15.07
CA GLY A 396 32.78 1.61 13.77
C GLY A 396 32.84 0.41 12.84
N GLY A 397 32.07 0.53 11.74
CA GLY A 397 32.34 -0.11 10.45
C GLY A 397 31.29 -1.10 9.95
N ALA A 398 30.43 -0.64 9.02
CA ALA A 398 30.26 -1.20 7.66
C ALA A 398 29.22 -0.37 6.89
N GLY A 399 29.68 0.48 5.97
CA GLY A 399 28.84 1.42 5.22
C GLY A 399 28.31 0.84 3.91
N GLY A 400 27.01 0.59 3.85
CA GLY A 400 26.26 0.58 2.60
C GLY A 400 25.77 1.99 2.31
N GLY A 401 26.05 2.53 1.12
CA GLY A 401 25.70 3.91 0.82
C GLY A 401 24.20 4.19 0.98
N SER A 402 23.86 5.09 1.90
CA SER A 402 22.46 5.40 2.23
C SER A 402 21.74 5.99 1.03
N ILE A 403 20.55 5.47 0.73
CA ILE A 403 19.66 6.00 -0.31
C ILE A 403 19.17 7.38 0.15
N THR A 404 19.33 8.40 -0.70
CA THR A 404 18.95 9.79 -0.38
C THR A 404 17.70 10.28 -1.11
N ALA A 405 17.35 9.62 -2.22
CA ALA A 405 16.10 9.83 -2.94
C ALA A 405 15.80 8.59 -3.79
N TYR A 406 14.54 8.31 -4.08
CA TYR A 406 14.16 7.23 -5.00
C TYR A 406 12.89 7.55 -5.79
N ALA A 407 12.73 6.88 -6.92
CA ALA A 407 11.56 6.91 -7.78
C ALA A 407 11.19 5.47 -8.16
N VAL A 408 9.90 5.16 -8.24
CA VAL A 408 9.39 3.81 -8.57
C VAL A 408 8.34 3.92 -9.67
N LYS A 409 8.34 2.96 -10.59
CA LYS A 409 7.28 2.76 -11.58
C LYS A 409 6.88 1.30 -11.65
N LEU A 410 5.58 1.04 -11.65
CA LEU A 410 4.99 -0.26 -11.91
C LEU A 410 4.31 -0.24 -13.30
N TRP A 411 4.52 -1.31 -14.05
CA TRP A 411 3.75 -1.63 -15.26
C TRP A 411 3.06 -2.97 -15.06
N LEU A 412 1.74 -3.02 -15.19
CA LEU A 412 0.95 -4.25 -15.10
C LEU A 412 1.38 -5.27 -16.16
N ALA A 413 1.68 -4.80 -17.37
CA ALA A 413 2.31 -5.60 -18.40
C ALA A 413 3.18 -4.74 -19.32
N LEU A 414 4.33 -5.29 -19.71
CA LEU A 414 5.14 -4.80 -20.82
C LEU A 414 4.99 -5.78 -21.98
N TYR A 415 4.70 -5.27 -23.18
CA TYR A 415 4.55 -6.08 -24.39
C TYR A 415 5.72 -5.82 -25.35
N PRO A 416 6.23 -6.83 -26.07
CA PRO A 416 7.39 -6.67 -26.95
C PRO A 416 7.27 -5.58 -28.03
N GLU A 417 6.05 -5.35 -28.48
CA GLU A 417 5.72 -4.40 -29.56
C GLU A 417 5.34 -3.01 -29.05
N THR A 418 5.31 -2.79 -27.73
CA THR A 418 4.85 -1.53 -27.12
C THR A 418 5.91 -0.98 -26.17
N PRO A 419 6.84 -0.16 -26.67
CA PRO A 419 7.79 0.54 -25.82
C PRO A 419 7.07 1.42 -24.80
N VAL A 420 7.55 1.40 -23.56
CA VAL A 420 7.03 2.26 -22.50
C VAL A 420 8.03 3.36 -22.18
N SER A 421 7.51 4.51 -21.78
CA SER A 421 8.29 5.67 -21.36
C SER A 421 7.85 6.09 -19.96
N TRP A 422 8.82 6.31 -19.08
CA TRP A 422 8.61 6.80 -17.72
C TRP A 422 9.37 8.09 -17.51
N GLU A 423 8.63 9.18 -17.28
CA GLU A 423 9.16 10.47 -16.83
C GLU A 423 9.39 10.47 -15.31
N ILE A 424 10.57 10.92 -14.88
CA ILE A 424 11.00 10.98 -13.49
C ILE A 424 11.21 12.45 -13.11
N ASN A 425 10.24 13.01 -12.40
CA ASN A 425 10.29 14.37 -11.86
C ASN A 425 10.52 14.30 -10.34
N LYS A 426 11.73 13.96 -9.92
CA LYS A 426 12.12 13.89 -8.51
C LYS A 426 13.35 14.73 -8.22
N THR A 427 13.25 15.57 -7.19
CA THR A 427 14.40 16.31 -6.67
C THR A 427 15.48 15.33 -6.20
N ASN A 428 16.74 15.69 -6.40
CA ASN A 428 17.91 14.85 -6.07
C ASN A 428 18.02 13.54 -6.87
N ILE A 429 17.34 13.38 -8.01
CA ILE A 429 17.59 12.29 -8.97
C ILE A 429 17.88 12.92 -10.33
N ALA A 430 19.07 12.70 -10.88
CA ALA A 430 19.47 13.27 -12.17
C ALA A 430 18.76 12.59 -13.34
N VAL A 431 18.33 11.34 -13.19
CA VAL A 431 17.57 10.61 -14.21
C VAL A 431 16.21 11.27 -14.38
N THR A 432 15.90 11.67 -15.61
CA THR A 432 14.67 12.36 -15.98
C THR A 432 13.73 11.49 -16.79
N GLN A 433 14.23 10.49 -17.52
CA GLN A 433 13.39 9.58 -18.30
C GLN A 433 14.03 8.20 -18.45
N ILE A 434 13.21 7.15 -18.40
CA ILE A 434 13.61 5.78 -18.78
C ILE A 434 12.63 5.26 -19.84
N ASN A 435 13.16 4.85 -20.99
CA ASN A 435 12.41 4.18 -22.05
C ASN A 435 12.80 2.71 -22.09
N ILE A 436 11.81 1.81 -22.11
CA ILE A 436 12.01 0.36 -22.02
C ILE A 436 11.25 -0.32 -23.17
N SER A 437 11.93 -1.23 -23.86
CA SER A 437 11.33 -2.22 -24.76
C SER A 437 11.76 -3.61 -24.30
N VAL A 438 10.85 -4.60 -24.40
CA VAL A 438 11.07 -5.97 -23.90
C VAL A 438 11.09 -6.98 -25.05
N ASN A 439 11.77 -8.11 -24.89
CA ASN A 439 11.78 -9.20 -25.88
C ASN A 439 10.56 -10.10 -25.73
N ASN A 440 10.12 -10.31 -24.49
CA ASN A 440 8.98 -11.14 -24.12
C ASN A 440 7.99 -10.33 -23.29
N GLN A 441 6.73 -10.74 -23.28
CA GLN A 441 5.77 -10.14 -22.36
C GLN A 441 6.24 -10.36 -20.92
N ALA A 442 6.26 -9.31 -20.13
CA ALA A 442 6.56 -9.35 -18.69
C ALA A 442 5.39 -8.72 -17.92
N ARG A 443 4.98 -9.33 -16.80
CA ARG A 443 3.84 -8.89 -15.99
C ARG A 443 4.33 -8.34 -14.66
N THR A 444 3.59 -7.36 -14.13
CA THR A 444 3.85 -6.77 -12.80
C THR A 444 5.30 -6.28 -12.68
N VAL A 445 5.80 -5.64 -13.74
CA VAL A 445 7.18 -5.16 -13.83
C VAL A 445 7.33 -3.90 -12.99
N LYS A 446 8.14 -3.95 -11.93
CA LYS A 446 8.48 -2.79 -11.12
C LYS A 446 9.91 -2.37 -11.39
N LEU A 447 10.13 -1.08 -11.58
CA LEU A 447 11.46 -0.50 -11.71
C LEU A 447 11.65 0.58 -10.65
N THR A 448 12.73 0.46 -9.88
CA THR A 448 13.12 1.41 -8.84
C THR A 448 14.41 2.11 -9.27
N VAL A 449 14.46 3.43 -9.17
CA VAL A 449 15.65 4.28 -9.39
C VAL A 449 15.98 4.96 -8.08
N SER A 450 17.14 4.69 -7.51
CA SER A 450 17.58 5.25 -6.22
C SER A 450 18.85 6.07 -6.40
N ASN A 451 18.89 7.27 -5.81
CA ASN A 451 20.10 8.05 -5.60
C ASN A 451 20.83 7.54 -4.35
N LEU A 452 22.15 7.38 -4.45
CA LEU A 452 23.00 6.92 -3.36
C LEU A 452 23.89 8.07 -2.89
N SER A 453 23.91 8.34 -1.58
CA SER A 453 24.78 9.35 -0.95
C SER A 453 26.26 9.08 -1.14
N THR A 454 26.63 7.81 -1.25
CA THR A 454 28.01 7.35 -1.38
C THR A 454 28.08 6.14 -2.30
N LYS A 455 29.29 5.78 -2.70
CA LYS A 455 29.56 4.61 -3.54
C LYS A 455 28.89 3.35 -2.94
N PRO A 456 28.14 2.57 -3.73
CA PRO A 456 27.48 1.37 -3.22
C PRO A 456 28.49 0.29 -2.77
N GLY A 457 28.51 -0.06 -1.49
CA GLY A 457 29.34 -1.14 -0.93
C GLY A 457 30.83 -1.04 -1.26
N ASP A 458 31.50 -2.19 -1.37
CA ASP A 458 32.93 -2.33 -1.71
C ASP A 458 33.22 -2.37 -3.22
N VAL A 459 32.39 -1.74 -4.06
CA VAL A 459 32.67 -1.64 -5.51
C VAL A 459 33.87 -0.72 -5.77
N SER A 460 34.59 -0.86 -6.88
CA SER A 460 35.66 0.09 -7.23
C SER A 460 35.11 1.50 -7.51
N MET A 461 35.94 2.55 -7.50
CA MET A 461 35.50 3.87 -7.96
C MET A 461 35.42 3.91 -9.50
N PRO A 462 34.39 4.54 -10.09
CA PRO A 462 34.37 4.81 -11.52
C PRO A 462 35.46 5.82 -11.90
N TRP A 463 35.86 5.83 -13.17
CA TRP A 463 36.82 6.82 -13.68
C TRP A 463 36.15 8.20 -13.86
N GLY A 464 36.88 9.26 -13.47
CA GLY A 464 36.40 10.64 -13.47
C GLY A 464 35.68 11.05 -12.18
N ASP A 465 35.31 12.33 -12.11
CA ASP A 465 34.59 12.89 -10.96
C ASP A 465 33.12 12.50 -11.02
N VAL A 466 32.58 12.09 -9.87
CA VAL A 466 31.21 11.57 -9.77
C VAL A 466 30.23 12.69 -9.46
N TYR A 467 29.25 12.86 -10.36
CA TYR A 467 28.10 13.72 -10.13
C TYR A 467 27.06 13.04 -9.25
N GLN A 468 26.74 11.78 -9.56
CA GLN A 468 25.73 11.02 -8.83
C GLN A 468 25.90 9.51 -8.99
N TYR A 469 25.77 8.78 -7.88
CA TYR A 469 25.60 7.32 -7.88
C TYR A 469 24.11 6.97 -7.89
N LEU A 470 23.76 5.98 -8.70
CA LEU A 470 22.40 5.52 -8.90
C LEU A 470 22.33 3.99 -8.74
N ASN A 471 21.22 3.49 -8.22
CA ASN A 471 20.85 2.08 -8.34
C ASN A 471 19.54 1.99 -9.10
N ILE A 472 19.52 1.25 -10.21
CA ILE A 472 18.29 0.97 -10.94
C ILE A 472 18.01 -0.51 -10.83
N THR A 473 16.92 -0.86 -10.16
CA THR A 473 16.58 -2.25 -9.80
C THR A 473 15.24 -2.64 -10.43
N PRO A 474 15.24 -3.63 -11.33
CA PRO A 474 14.02 -4.22 -11.87
C PRO A 474 13.52 -5.35 -10.95
N GLN A 475 12.20 -5.53 -10.90
CA GLN A 475 11.53 -6.67 -10.31
C GLN A 475 10.55 -7.24 -11.35
N ASN A 476 10.43 -8.57 -11.40
CA ASN A 476 9.64 -9.33 -12.37
C ASN A 476 10.05 -9.12 -13.84
N ILE A 477 11.26 -8.61 -14.07
CA ILE A 477 11.93 -8.62 -15.37
C ILE A 477 13.43 -8.74 -15.20
N GLU A 478 14.02 -9.74 -15.84
CA GLU A 478 15.46 -9.92 -15.87
C GLU A 478 16.10 -9.15 -17.03
N ASN A 479 17.37 -8.77 -16.89
CA ASN A 479 18.10 -8.04 -17.92
C ASN A 479 18.11 -8.76 -19.28
N ILE A 480 18.11 -10.09 -19.30
CA ILE A 480 18.07 -10.90 -20.53
C ILE A 480 16.77 -10.69 -21.34
N ASN A 481 15.68 -10.28 -20.68
CA ASN A 481 14.38 -10.07 -21.30
C ASN A 481 14.19 -8.62 -21.81
N LEU A 482 15.19 -7.75 -21.65
CA LEU A 482 15.18 -6.38 -22.16
C LEU A 482 15.64 -6.37 -23.62
N LYS A 483 14.85 -5.75 -24.49
CA LYS A 483 15.19 -5.54 -25.91
C LYS A 483 16.04 -4.28 -26.09
N SER A 484 15.64 -3.20 -25.45
CA SER A 484 16.42 -1.96 -25.41
C SER A 484 15.98 -1.09 -24.22
N VAL A 485 16.94 -0.40 -23.61
CA VAL A 485 16.67 0.57 -22.54
C VAL A 485 17.45 1.85 -22.81
N LYS A 486 16.76 3.00 -22.77
CA LYS A 486 17.40 4.32 -22.91
C LYS A 486 17.11 5.17 -21.70
N ILE A 487 18.16 5.69 -21.09
CA ILE A 487 18.10 6.53 -19.90
C ILE A 487 18.48 7.96 -20.29
N LYS A 488 17.64 8.92 -19.94
CA LYS A 488 17.95 10.35 -20.00
C LYS A 488 18.21 10.89 -18.61
N PHE A 489 19.20 11.78 -18.50
CA PHE A 489 19.55 12.43 -17.25
C PHE A 489 20.09 13.84 -17.49
N ASN A 490 19.98 14.69 -16.48
CA ASN A 490 20.44 16.07 -16.51
C ASN A 490 21.58 16.29 -15.52
N VAL A 491 22.58 17.07 -15.94
CA VAL A 491 23.70 17.51 -15.10
C VAL A 491 23.68 19.02 -15.01
N GLU A 492 23.78 19.56 -13.80
CA GLU A 492 23.80 21.01 -13.58
C GLU A 492 25.11 21.64 -14.07
N LYS A 493 25.01 22.81 -14.71
CA LYS A 493 26.19 23.57 -15.17
C LYS A 493 27.04 24.11 -14.03
N SER A 494 26.42 24.35 -12.87
CA SER A 494 27.08 24.71 -11.62
C SER A 494 28.12 23.65 -11.24
N TRP A 495 27.73 22.38 -11.20
CA TRP A 495 28.63 21.26 -10.89
C TRP A 495 29.78 21.14 -11.90
N LEU A 496 29.49 21.25 -13.20
CA LEU A 496 30.53 21.20 -14.23
C LEU A 496 31.56 22.32 -14.06
N SER A 497 31.10 23.53 -13.74
CA SER A 497 31.98 24.70 -13.56
C SER A 497 32.80 24.59 -12.27
N SER A 498 32.19 24.15 -11.17
CA SER A 498 32.86 24.00 -9.87
C SER A 498 33.92 22.90 -9.85
N ASN A 499 33.76 21.86 -10.68
CA ASN A 499 34.70 20.73 -10.76
C ASN A 499 35.56 20.76 -12.04
N ASN A 500 35.59 21.88 -12.77
CA ASN A 500 36.36 22.04 -14.02
C ASN A 500 36.10 20.95 -15.09
N ILE A 501 34.89 20.39 -15.15
CA ILE A 501 34.54 19.27 -16.04
C ILE A 501 34.26 19.75 -17.47
N ASP A 502 34.74 19.01 -18.46
CA ASP A 502 34.31 19.16 -19.86
C ASP A 502 32.93 18.51 -20.03
N GLY A 503 31.92 19.30 -20.43
CA GLY A 503 30.58 18.76 -20.69
C GLY A 503 30.54 17.66 -21.77
N ASN A 504 31.55 17.56 -22.63
CA ASN A 504 31.62 16.49 -23.63
C ASN A 504 32.14 15.15 -23.07
N THR A 505 32.76 15.15 -21.89
CA THR A 505 33.31 13.93 -21.27
C THR A 505 32.28 13.23 -20.37
N VAL A 506 31.17 13.91 -20.03
CA VAL A 506 30.10 13.39 -19.18
C VAL A 506 29.54 12.08 -19.73
N ALA A 507 29.49 11.06 -18.89
CA ALA A 507 29.01 9.74 -19.26
C ALA A 507 28.24 9.05 -18.13
N LEU A 508 27.29 8.19 -18.53
CA LEU A 508 26.70 7.20 -17.64
C LEU A 508 27.57 5.95 -17.62
N ASN A 509 28.01 5.52 -16.44
CA ASN A 509 28.78 4.30 -16.25
C ASN A 509 27.90 3.25 -15.61
N ARG A 510 28.02 1.98 -16.04
CA ARG A 510 27.29 0.85 -15.48
C ARG A 510 28.25 -0.12 -14.80
N TYR A 511 27.97 -0.46 -13.55
CA TYR A 511 28.76 -1.46 -12.84
C TYR A 511 28.27 -2.87 -13.19
N THR A 512 29.14 -3.72 -13.71
CA THR A 512 28.85 -5.14 -13.92
C THR A 512 30.10 -5.98 -13.93
N ASN A 513 29.99 -7.23 -13.46
CA ASN A 513 31.08 -8.19 -13.39
C ASN A 513 32.32 -7.64 -12.66
N GLY A 514 32.10 -6.90 -11.57
CA GLY A 514 33.17 -6.35 -10.75
C GLY A 514 33.76 -5.02 -11.24
N VAL A 515 33.36 -4.51 -12.41
CA VAL A 515 33.99 -3.34 -13.05
C VAL A 515 32.99 -2.29 -13.53
N TRP A 516 33.40 -1.03 -13.56
CA TRP A 516 32.65 0.07 -14.18
C TRP A 516 32.86 0.10 -15.69
N ASN A 517 31.76 0.07 -16.44
CA ASN A 517 31.76 0.13 -17.89
C ASN A 517 31.17 1.47 -18.34
N ARG A 518 31.98 2.30 -18.99
CA ARG A 518 31.53 3.58 -19.56
C ARG A 518 30.58 3.33 -20.73
N LEU A 519 29.37 3.87 -20.67
CA LEU A 519 28.38 3.70 -21.73
C LEU A 519 28.46 4.84 -22.75
N ALA A 520 28.11 4.53 -24.01
CA ALA A 520 27.96 5.54 -25.04
C ALA A 520 26.86 6.54 -24.65
N THR A 521 27.28 7.77 -24.34
CA THR A 521 26.42 8.83 -23.82
C THR A 521 26.47 10.02 -24.77
N ASN A 522 25.30 10.48 -25.21
CA ASN A 522 25.18 11.61 -26.13
C ASN A 522 24.52 12.79 -25.43
N LYS A 523 25.16 13.95 -25.51
CA LYS A 523 24.53 15.25 -25.21
C LYS A 523 23.52 15.57 -26.30
N PHE A 524 22.26 15.83 -25.94
CA PHE A 524 21.21 16.10 -26.93
C PHE A 524 20.44 17.41 -26.73
N SER A 525 20.52 18.03 -25.54
CA SER A 525 20.00 19.38 -25.31
C SER A 525 20.70 20.07 -24.14
N GLU A 526 20.57 21.40 -24.08
CA GLU A 526 21.12 22.24 -23.01
C GLU A 526 20.19 23.43 -22.80
N ASP A 527 19.89 23.76 -21.55
CA ASP A 527 19.13 24.96 -21.17
C ASP A 527 20.04 25.92 -20.37
N ILE A 528 19.47 26.92 -19.69
CA ILE A 528 20.28 27.89 -18.94
C ILE A 528 20.96 27.30 -17.70
N ASN A 529 20.39 26.26 -17.09
CA ASN A 529 20.80 25.70 -15.80
C ASN A 529 21.48 24.33 -15.92
N SER A 530 21.14 23.53 -16.93
CA SER A 530 21.53 22.13 -17.03
C SER A 530 21.82 21.66 -18.46
N ILE A 531 22.54 20.55 -18.58
CA ILE A 531 22.79 19.83 -19.83
C ILE A 531 22.13 18.45 -19.75
N ALA A 532 21.38 18.07 -20.80
CA ALA A 532 20.71 16.78 -20.89
C ALA A 532 21.47 15.78 -21.76
N TYR A 533 21.58 14.57 -21.25
CA TYR A 533 22.30 13.45 -21.86
C TYR A 533 21.43 12.22 -21.97
N GLN A 534 21.72 11.37 -22.96
CA GLN A 534 21.04 10.09 -23.17
C GLN A 534 22.08 8.98 -23.35
N ALA A 535 21.88 7.87 -22.65
CA ALA A 535 22.67 6.65 -22.80
C ALA A 535 21.75 5.46 -23.08
N GLU A 536 22.20 4.55 -23.95
CA GLU A 536 21.57 3.25 -24.13
C GLU A 536 22.25 2.25 -23.20
N VAL A 537 21.46 1.50 -22.43
CA VAL A 537 21.96 0.62 -21.37
C VAL A 537 21.60 -0.83 -21.68
N PRO A 538 22.57 -1.78 -21.62
CA PRO A 538 22.29 -3.20 -21.86
C PRO A 538 21.43 -3.88 -20.79
N GLY A 539 21.24 -3.22 -19.65
CA GLY A 539 20.44 -3.72 -18.54
C GLY A 539 20.58 -2.82 -17.32
N PHE A 540 19.77 -3.08 -16.30
CA PHE A 540 19.77 -2.36 -15.04
C PHE A 540 20.87 -2.89 -14.09
N SER A 541 21.39 -2.01 -13.22
CA SER A 541 22.47 -2.26 -12.25
C SER A 541 22.69 -1.00 -11.38
N TYR A 542 23.81 -0.93 -10.67
CA TYR A 542 24.39 0.33 -10.21
C TYR A 542 24.93 1.14 -11.39
N PHE A 543 24.72 2.45 -11.33
CA PHE A 543 25.22 3.42 -12.28
C PHE A 543 25.95 4.57 -11.58
N ALA A 544 26.83 5.24 -12.31
CA ALA A 544 27.47 6.47 -11.88
C ALA A 544 27.51 7.46 -13.05
N ILE A 545 27.01 8.68 -12.83
CA ILE A 545 27.21 9.78 -13.76
C ILE A 545 28.55 10.40 -13.42
N THR A 546 29.49 10.37 -14.35
CA THR A 546 30.83 10.96 -14.17
C THR A 546 31.17 11.95 -15.26
N GLY A 547 32.16 12.80 -15.00
CA GLY A 547 32.77 13.68 -15.98
C GLY A 547 34.28 13.79 -15.74
N GLU A 548 35.00 14.22 -16.77
CA GLU A 548 36.46 14.40 -16.72
C GLU A 548 36.80 15.88 -16.86
N GLU A 549 37.87 16.30 -16.17
CA GLU A 549 38.35 17.67 -16.21
C GLU A 549 38.68 18.11 -17.65
N LYS A 550 38.48 19.39 -17.94
CA LYS A 550 38.96 20.02 -19.18
C LYS A 550 40.48 19.89 -19.23
N GLU A 551 41.00 19.31 -20.31
CA GLU A 551 42.44 19.35 -20.55
C GLU A 551 42.92 20.80 -20.48
N GLN A 552 43.82 21.09 -19.54
CA GLN A 552 44.46 22.40 -19.51
C GLN A 552 45.32 22.52 -20.76
N VAL A 553 45.01 23.50 -21.60
CA VAL A 553 45.94 23.95 -22.64
C VAL A 553 47.16 24.48 -21.91
N ARG A 554 48.19 23.64 -21.78
CA ARG A 554 49.52 24.08 -21.34
C ARG A 554 49.94 25.23 -22.26
N PRO A 555 50.34 26.40 -21.75
CA PRO A 555 50.93 27.44 -22.58
C PRO A 555 52.06 26.80 -23.38
N ALA A 556 52.03 26.98 -24.70
CA ALA A 556 53.10 26.53 -25.57
C ALA A 556 54.41 27.10 -25.02
N ALA A 557 55.29 26.22 -24.53
CA ALA A 557 56.64 26.58 -24.17
C ALA A 557 57.30 27.17 -25.41
N GLU A 558 57.84 28.37 -25.23
CA GLU A 558 58.57 29.18 -26.19
C GLU A 558 59.55 28.30 -26.99
N ALA A 559 59.21 28.03 -28.24
CA ALA A 559 60.09 27.30 -29.15
C ALA A 559 61.19 28.27 -29.62
N ALA A 560 62.41 28.02 -29.12
CA ALA A 560 63.62 28.63 -29.61
C ALA A 560 63.76 28.45 -31.13
N THR A 561 64.14 29.54 -31.78
CA THR A 561 64.52 29.62 -33.19
C THR A 561 65.72 28.73 -33.50
N THR A 562 65.59 27.79 -34.44
CA THR A 562 66.71 27.39 -35.31
C THR A 562 66.20 26.84 -36.66
N THR A 563 67.03 27.02 -37.67
CA THR A 563 66.82 27.17 -39.11
C THR A 563 66.58 25.88 -39.93
N THR A 564 65.91 26.07 -41.09
CA THR A 564 65.85 25.25 -42.32
C THR A 564 67.23 24.79 -42.84
N PRO A 565 67.34 23.72 -43.67
CA PRO A 565 66.85 23.65 -45.07
C PRO A 565 66.07 22.35 -45.38
N SER A 566 64.98 22.37 -46.14
CA SER A 566 64.83 22.47 -47.61
C SER A 566 65.29 21.23 -48.41
N GLY A 567 64.32 20.53 -49.03
CA GLY A 567 64.49 19.69 -50.22
C GLY A 567 64.18 18.19 -50.06
N VAL A 568 63.05 17.71 -50.57
CA VAL A 568 62.92 17.07 -51.91
C VAL A 568 61.50 16.49 -52.10
N THR A 569 60.94 16.87 -53.24
CA THR A 569 59.66 16.56 -53.89
C THR A 569 59.53 15.12 -54.37
N THR A 570 58.28 14.64 -54.60
CA THR A 570 57.77 13.74 -55.69
C THR A 570 56.65 12.84 -55.12
N THR A 571 55.40 12.71 -55.60
CA THR A 571 54.64 13.20 -56.76
C THR A 571 53.13 13.03 -56.51
N LEU A 572 52.35 13.74 -57.34
CA LEU A 572 50.92 14.10 -57.37
C LEU A 572 49.97 13.01 -57.96
N PRO A 573 48.63 13.22 -58.12
CA PRO A 573 47.53 12.33 -57.71
C PRO A 573 46.69 11.89 -58.96
N PRO A 574 45.32 11.81 -59.07
CA PRO A 574 44.24 12.60 -58.43
C PRO A 574 42.99 11.82 -57.96
N ALA A 575 42.30 12.39 -56.97
CA ALA A 575 40.84 12.29 -56.86
C ALA A 575 40.27 13.71 -57.07
N ALA A 576 39.72 13.95 -58.25
CA ALA A 576 38.81 15.05 -58.56
C ALA A 576 37.39 14.46 -58.54
N GLY A 577 36.32 15.14 -58.14
CA GLY A 577 36.00 16.51 -57.76
C GLY A 577 34.51 16.46 -57.35
N LEU A 578 33.76 17.51 -57.05
CA LEU A 578 33.90 18.95 -57.04
C LEU A 578 32.77 19.41 -56.11
N ALA A 579 33.04 20.40 -55.28
CA ALA A 579 32.00 21.20 -54.62
C ALA A 579 31.97 22.60 -55.27
N ARG A 580 30.76 23.08 -55.55
CA ARG A 580 30.28 24.47 -55.64
C ARG A 580 28.77 24.37 -55.93
N GLU A 581 27.83 25.20 -55.49
CA GLU A 581 27.74 26.53 -54.89
C GLU A 581 26.35 26.56 -54.17
N GLY A 582 26.09 27.37 -53.14
CA GLY A 582 25.42 28.67 -53.33
C GLY A 582 23.95 28.67 -52.82
N SER A 583 23.61 29.66 -51.99
CA SER A 583 22.32 29.91 -51.32
C SER A 583 21.10 30.13 -52.23
N ASN A 584 19.89 29.67 -51.83
CA ASN A 584 18.70 30.52 -51.53
C ASN A 584 17.35 29.77 -51.41
N LYS A 585 16.58 30.26 -50.41
CA LYS A 585 15.12 30.37 -50.26
C LYS A 585 14.21 29.80 -51.36
N ILE A 586 13.23 28.96 -50.95
CA ILE A 586 11.79 28.87 -51.36
C ILE A 586 11.34 27.40 -51.16
N ILE A 587 10.87 26.98 -49.97
CA ILE A 587 9.89 25.88 -49.79
C ILE A 587 9.18 26.05 -48.42
N ILE A 588 8.32 27.06 -48.26
CA ILE A 588 7.37 27.15 -47.11
C ILE A 588 5.90 27.28 -47.60
N GLY A 589 5.66 27.45 -48.91
CA GLY A 589 4.31 27.63 -49.46
C GLY A 589 3.48 26.35 -49.69
N LEU A 590 4.11 25.18 -49.85
CA LEU A 590 3.39 23.94 -50.25
C LEU A 590 2.83 23.14 -49.07
N VAL A 591 3.43 23.25 -47.87
CA VAL A 591 2.96 22.51 -46.68
C VAL A 591 1.70 23.15 -46.08
N VAL A 592 1.60 24.49 -46.13
CA VAL A 592 0.45 25.23 -45.57
C VAL A 592 -0.83 25.03 -46.40
N LEU A 593 -0.72 24.89 -47.73
CA LEU A 593 -1.86 24.60 -48.61
C LEU A 593 -2.40 23.17 -48.43
N SER A 594 -1.52 22.20 -48.11
CA SER A 594 -1.93 20.82 -47.84
C SER A 594 -2.68 20.65 -46.51
N LEU A 595 -2.32 21.44 -45.49
CA LEU A 595 -2.97 21.41 -44.18
C LEU A 595 -4.35 22.09 -44.16
N ILE A 596 -4.54 23.13 -44.98
CA ILE A 596 -5.84 23.81 -45.10
C ILE A 596 -6.86 22.94 -45.87
N ALA A 597 -6.41 22.19 -46.89
CA ALA A 597 -7.27 21.24 -47.60
C ALA A 597 -7.75 20.08 -46.69
N LEU A 598 -6.87 19.59 -45.81
CA LEU A 598 -7.21 18.52 -44.87
C LEU A 598 -8.19 18.98 -43.78
N ALA A 599 -8.06 20.22 -43.29
CA ALA A 599 -8.97 20.81 -42.31
C ALA A 599 -10.40 21.03 -42.87
N LEU A 600 -10.54 21.38 -44.15
CA LEU A 600 -11.84 21.56 -44.81
C LEU A 600 -12.58 20.23 -45.05
N VAL A 601 -11.86 19.14 -45.33
CA VAL A 601 -12.44 17.79 -45.48
C VAL A 601 -12.97 17.26 -44.14
N ILE A 602 -12.24 17.50 -43.04
CA ILE A 602 -12.65 17.07 -41.69
C ILE A 602 -13.87 17.86 -41.19
N SER A 603 -14.00 19.14 -41.56
CA SER A 603 -15.17 19.97 -41.22
C SER A 603 -16.43 19.57 -41.99
N GLY A 604 -16.30 19.12 -43.24
CA GLY A 604 -17.42 18.62 -44.07
C GLY A 604 -18.01 17.30 -43.56
N LEU A 605 -17.19 16.41 -42.99
CA LEU A 605 -17.63 15.11 -42.50
C LEU A 605 -18.41 15.16 -41.17
N ARG A 606 -18.34 16.27 -40.42
CA ARG A 606 -19.08 16.43 -39.15
C ARG A 606 -20.52 16.92 -39.30
N LYS A 607 -20.96 17.36 -40.49
CA LYS A 607 -22.33 17.89 -40.68
C LYS A 607 -23.39 16.86 -41.11
N ASN A 608 -23.04 15.60 -41.39
CA ASN A 608 -23.97 14.60 -41.94
C ASN A 608 -24.28 13.42 -40.99
N LYS A 609 -24.60 13.69 -39.72
CA LYS A 609 -25.34 12.72 -38.88
C LYS A 609 -26.45 13.43 -38.10
N ALA A 610 -27.53 13.76 -38.81
CA ALA A 610 -28.84 14.00 -38.22
C ALA A 610 -29.67 12.71 -38.38
N ILE A 611 -30.12 12.14 -37.26
CA ILE A 611 -31.03 10.98 -37.20
C ILE A 611 -32.48 11.49 -37.36
N PRO A 612 -33.33 10.84 -38.17
CA PRO A 612 -34.69 11.31 -38.44
C PRO A 612 -35.67 11.00 -37.28
N ARG A 613 -36.50 11.99 -36.92
CA ARG A 613 -37.70 11.82 -36.08
C ARG A 613 -38.78 11.09 -36.88
N SER A 614 -39.28 9.97 -36.37
CA SER A 614 -40.50 9.33 -36.83
C SER A 614 -41.74 10.04 -36.25
N ASN A 615 -42.60 10.54 -37.13
CA ASN A 615 -43.99 10.90 -36.81
C ASN A 615 -44.88 9.67 -36.98
N ARG A 616 -45.71 9.32 -35.98
CA ARG A 616 -47.07 8.84 -36.24
C ARG A 616 -48.04 8.96 -35.05
N LEU A 617 -48.99 9.89 -35.28
CA LEU A 617 -50.44 9.87 -35.02
C LEU A 617 -51.03 10.06 -33.62
N GLU A 618 -51.74 11.20 -33.56
CA GLU A 618 -52.87 11.63 -32.72
C GLU A 618 -53.96 10.56 -32.47
N LYS A 619 -54.65 10.63 -31.32
CA LYS A 619 -56.01 11.22 -31.19
C LYS A 619 -56.61 11.09 -29.78
N ARG A 620 -57.23 12.22 -29.34
CA ARG A 620 -58.37 12.44 -28.41
C ARG A 620 -59.01 11.17 -27.81
N ILE A 621 -59.25 11.07 -26.51
CA ILE A 621 -60.21 11.82 -25.65
C ILE A 621 -59.69 11.78 -24.21
#